data_AF-A0A376BTH7-F1
#
_entry.id   AF-A0A376BTH7-F1
#
_cell.length_a   1.000
_cell.length_b   1.000
_cell.length_c   1.000
_cell.angle_alpha   90.00
_cell.angle_beta   90.00
_cell.angle_gamma   90.00
#
_symmetry.space_group_name_H-M   'P 1'
#
loop_
_entity.id
_entity.type
_entity.pdbx_description
1 polymer ?
#
loop_
_entity_poly.entity_id
_entity_poly.type
_entity_poly.pdbx_seq_one_letter_code
_entity_poly.pdbx_strand_id
1 'polypeptide(L)'
;MKLSPHFSLKEMTQNEFATRHNLDNTPDENVLKNLKFSCERMEQIRAFASAKFGRETPIVVYSGFRSLDVNRALGSDDNSAHIQGLAIDFGISGCTTAQTVALIEEMKHLNLISYTYLTAQQRSGTVGEWVHIDFADVSQDENLQDIQTVEITPTQPEKNPADWITEHFSWREMTRSDTAIRLKIKNIPNEAERANIKYCAEKLEEVRAYVSNKNGKDTGIVVTSCFRCELLNQKVGGAPSSAHRFGLAVDFDIIGYTSAQTAKLLKEMKDKGVLSYDQNILEFPKLGDGAWVHLGFKANPRHNRHQELTANKINGKTNYSAGLLA
;
A
#
# COMPACT_ATOMS: atom_id res chain seq x y z
N MET A 1 1.12 15.69 3.81
CA MET A 1 1.88 15.86 5.06
C MET A 1 2.08 14.51 5.73
N LYS A 2 3.21 14.30 6.39
CA LYS A 2 3.42 13.11 7.22
C LYS A 2 2.73 13.26 8.58
N LEU A 3 2.10 12.17 9.04
CA LEU A 3 1.50 12.08 10.38
C LEU A 3 2.44 11.38 11.35
N SER A 4 3.24 10.44 10.83
CA SER A 4 4.38 9.79 11.48
C SER A 4 5.47 9.53 10.40
N PRO A 5 6.63 8.91 10.72
CA PRO A 5 7.66 8.62 9.73
C PRO A 5 7.17 7.86 8.48
N HIS A 6 6.30 6.86 8.65
CA HIS A 6 5.84 6.00 7.56
C HIS A 6 4.44 6.37 7.05
N PHE A 7 3.56 6.88 7.91
CA PHE A 7 2.18 7.17 7.55
C PHE A 7 1.95 8.64 7.18
N SER A 8 1.14 8.87 6.14
CA SER A 8 0.80 10.22 5.67
C SER A 8 -0.67 10.57 5.90
N LEU A 9 -0.97 11.86 6.00
CA LEU A 9 -2.35 12.33 6.06
C LEU A 9 -3.14 11.88 4.84
N LYS A 10 -2.52 11.97 3.65
CA LYS A 10 -3.15 11.53 2.42
C LYS A 10 -3.57 10.07 2.54
N GLU A 11 -2.65 9.19 2.89
CA GLU A 11 -2.94 7.75 3.07
C GLU A 11 -4.09 7.53 4.06
N MET A 12 -4.10 8.26 5.18
CA MET A 12 -5.16 8.15 6.19
C MET A 12 -6.51 8.74 5.75
N THR A 13 -6.54 9.67 4.81
CA THR A 13 -7.77 10.30 4.30
C THR A 13 -8.13 9.84 2.88
N GLN A 14 -7.32 8.96 2.29
CA GLN A 14 -7.46 8.57 0.90
C GLN A 14 -8.65 7.64 0.77
N ASN A 15 -9.70 8.16 0.16
CA ASN A 15 -10.82 7.34 -0.26
C ASN A 15 -11.16 7.68 -1.71
N GLU A 16 -10.85 6.75 -2.64
CA GLU A 16 -11.27 6.88 -4.04
C GLU A 16 -12.77 7.17 -4.16
N PHE A 17 -13.58 6.68 -3.21
CA PHE A 17 -14.99 6.96 -3.14
C PHE A 17 -15.23 8.46 -2.92
N ALA A 18 -14.62 9.08 -1.91
CA ALA A 18 -14.79 10.50 -1.63
C ALA A 18 -14.43 11.35 -2.86
N THR A 19 -13.31 11.05 -3.51
CA THR A 19 -12.90 11.74 -4.75
C THR A 19 -13.90 11.57 -5.89
N ARG A 20 -14.45 10.35 -6.08
CA ARG A 20 -15.43 10.08 -7.16
C ARG A 20 -16.80 10.69 -6.88
N HIS A 21 -17.16 10.83 -5.61
CA HIS A 21 -18.43 11.37 -5.16
C HIS A 21 -18.36 12.85 -4.77
N ASN A 22 -17.21 13.49 -4.98
CA ASN A 22 -16.95 14.89 -4.62
C ASN A 22 -17.32 15.20 -3.15
N LEU A 23 -16.97 14.28 -2.26
CA LEU A 23 -17.18 14.43 -0.82
C LEU A 23 -15.91 14.98 -0.18
N ASP A 24 -16.08 15.94 0.73
CA ASP A 24 -14.97 16.44 1.53
C ASP A 24 -14.62 15.42 2.62
N ASN A 25 -13.36 15.01 2.64
CA ASN A 25 -12.79 14.11 3.64
C ASN A 25 -11.65 14.78 4.41
N THR A 26 -11.73 16.09 4.60
CA THR A 26 -10.73 16.88 5.33
C THR A 26 -10.98 16.76 6.84
N PRO A 27 -10.00 16.26 7.62
CA PRO A 27 -10.13 16.18 9.08
C PRO A 27 -9.94 17.56 9.73
N ASP A 28 -10.65 17.78 10.84
CA ASP A 28 -10.42 18.95 11.70
C ASP A 28 -9.19 18.77 12.61
N GLU A 29 -8.87 19.77 13.43
CA GLU A 29 -7.70 19.74 14.31
C GLU A 29 -7.72 18.62 15.35
N ASN A 30 -8.89 18.25 15.86
CA ASN A 30 -9.01 17.19 16.86
C ASN A 30 -8.81 15.82 16.20
N VAL A 31 -9.43 15.61 15.04
CA VAL A 31 -9.21 14.41 14.23
C VAL A 31 -7.75 14.31 13.80
N LEU A 32 -7.08 15.41 13.46
CA LEU A 32 -5.66 15.41 13.13
C LEU A 32 -4.77 14.98 14.31
N LYS A 33 -5.12 15.35 15.55
CA LYS A 33 -4.41 14.86 16.75
C LYS A 33 -4.59 13.36 16.92
N ASN A 34 -5.82 12.87 16.78
CA ASN A 34 -6.14 11.45 16.87
C ASN A 34 -5.45 10.64 15.77
N LEU A 35 -5.43 11.14 14.54
CA LEU A 35 -4.73 10.49 13.43
C LEU A 35 -3.23 10.39 13.67
N LYS A 36 -2.59 11.43 14.21
CA LYS A 36 -1.16 11.35 14.61
C LYS A 36 -0.96 10.28 15.66
N PHE A 37 -1.80 10.27 16.69
CA PHE A 37 -1.78 9.24 17.72
C PHE A 37 -1.94 7.82 17.15
N SER A 38 -2.96 7.57 16.33
CA SER A 38 -3.14 6.28 15.67
C SER A 38 -1.96 5.92 14.78
N CYS A 39 -1.37 6.86 14.05
CA CYS A 39 -0.17 6.60 13.25
C CYS A 39 1.02 6.17 14.11
N GLU A 40 1.22 6.75 15.30
CA GLU A 40 2.28 6.31 16.23
C GLU A 40 2.04 4.87 16.74
N ARG A 41 0.78 4.47 16.96
CA ARG A 41 0.44 3.06 17.26
C ARG A 41 0.70 2.15 16.06
N MET A 42 0.39 2.60 14.85
CA MET A 42 0.72 1.86 13.62
C MET A 42 2.24 1.72 13.42
N GLU A 43 3.05 2.70 13.84
CA GLU A 43 4.52 2.57 13.85
C GLU A 43 5.01 1.46 14.78
N GLN A 44 4.38 1.33 15.97
CA GLN A 44 4.70 0.25 16.90
C GLN A 44 4.36 -1.11 16.29
N ILE A 45 3.20 -1.25 15.65
CA ILE A 45 2.81 -2.48 14.94
C ILE A 45 3.82 -2.81 13.84
N ARG A 46 4.20 -1.82 13.02
CA ARG A 46 5.17 -1.99 11.93
C ARG A 46 6.53 -2.41 12.46
N ALA A 47 7.00 -1.77 13.55
CA ALA A 47 8.27 -2.10 14.19
C ALA A 47 8.26 -3.51 14.77
N PHE A 48 7.17 -3.93 15.43
CA PHE A 48 7.03 -5.28 15.97
C PHE A 48 7.01 -6.34 14.88
N ALA A 49 6.22 -6.13 13.84
CA ALA A 49 6.22 -7.02 12.67
C ALA A 49 7.61 -7.10 12.04
N SER A 50 8.32 -5.96 11.90
CA SER A 50 9.64 -5.94 11.29
C SER A 50 10.70 -6.65 12.14
N ALA A 51 10.68 -6.46 13.45
CA ALA A 51 11.56 -7.17 14.39
C ALA A 51 11.25 -8.68 14.39
N LYS A 52 9.97 -9.03 14.49
CA LYS A 52 9.51 -10.42 14.49
C LYS A 52 9.87 -11.13 13.19
N PHE A 53 9.73 -10.48 12.05
CA PHE A 53 10.04 -11.11 10.76
C PHE A 53 11.49 -10.87 10.30
N GLY A 54 12.32 -10.16 11.06
CA GLY A 54 13.72 -9.89 10.72
C GLY A 54 13.91 -9.11 9.42
N ARG A 55 12.89 -8.37 8.96
CA ARG A 55 12.91 -7.58 7.72
C ARG A 55 11.94 -6.40 7.81
N GLU A 56 12.20 -5.33 7.07
CA GLU A 56 11.26 -4.22 6.92
C GLU A 56 9.93 -4.77 6.38
N THR A 57 8.89 -4.59 7.20
CA THR A 57 7.57 -5.15 6.95
C THR A 57 6.55 -4.00 6.89
N PRO A 58 6.26 -3.48 5.69
CA PRO A 58 5.33 -2.37 5.52
C PRO A 58 3.91 -2.73 5.95
N ILE A 59 3.20 -1.71 6.45
CA ILE A 59 1.76 -1.73 6.65
C ILE A 59 1.11 -1.06 5.44
N VAL A 60 0.04 -1.65 4.94
CA VAL A 60 -0.82 -1.05 3.92
C VAL A 60 -2.09 -0.57 4.61
N VAL A 61 -2.32 0.74 4.60
CA VAL A 61 -3.57 1.33 5.08
C VAL A 61 -4.63 1.24 3.99
N TYR A 62 -5.80 0.76 4.37
CA TYR A 62 -6.96 0.63 3.49
C TYR A 62 -8.01 1.71 3.77
N SER A 63 -8.14 2.13 5.02
CA SER A 63 -9.03 3.23 5.43
C SER A 63 -8.59 3.77 6.80
N GLY A 64 -8.46 5.09 6.92
CA GLY A 64 -8.22 5.79 8.19
C GLY A 64 -9.39 6.70 8.54
N PHE A 65 -9.23 8.00 8.41
CA PHE A 65 -10.32 8.95 8.64
C PHE A 65 -11.42 8.90 7.57
N ARG A 66 -12.67 8.95 8.04
CA ARG A 66 -13.87 9.11 7.23
C ARG A 66 -14.72 10.22 7.80
N SER A 67 -14.91 11.31 7.06
CA SER A 67 -15.91 12.33 7.41
C SER A 67 -17.29 11.69 7.51
N LEU A 68 -18.21 12.34 8.22
CA LEU A 68 -19.56 11.80 8.43
C LEU A 68 -20.26 11.46 7.11
N ASP A 69 -20.11 12.33 6.10
CA ASP A 69 -20.67 12.12 4.77
C ASP A 69 -20.04 10.92 4.04
N VAL A 70 -18.71 10.79 4.09
CA VAL A 70 -18.00 9.64 3.52
C VAL A 70 -18.41 8.35 4.24
N ASN A 71 -18.51 8.39 5.57
CA ASN A 71 -18.87 7.26 6.40
C ASN A 71 -20.29 6.75 6.09
N ARG A 72 -21.27 7.66 6.05
CA ARG A 72 -22.66 7.36 5.69
C ARG A 72 -22.79 6.85 4.26
N ALA A 73 -22.05 7.43 3.33
CA ALA A 73 -22.07 6.99 1.93
C ALA A 73 -21.48 5.58 1.74
N LEU A 74 -20.63 5.13 2.66
CA LEU A 74 -20.16 3.74 2.74
C LEU A 74 -21.10 2.83 3.56
N GLY A 75 -22.22 3.34 4.08
CA GLY A 75 -23.19 2.61 4.88
C GLY A 75 -22.69 2.22 6.27
N SER A 76 -21.73 2.96 6.81
CA SER A 76 -21.16 2.73 8.15
C SER A 76 -21.90 3.54 9.23
N ASP A 77 -21.77 3.11 10.49
CA ASP A 77 -22.43 3.74 11.64
C ASP A 77 -21.84 5.12 11.96
N ASP A 78 -22.71 6.08 12.33
CA ASP A 78 -22.34 7.47 12.66
C ASP A 78 -21.47 7.58 13.93
N ASN A 79 -21.38 6.53 14.75
CA ASN A 79 -20.50 6.46 15.92
C ASN A 79 -19.16 5.77 15.64
N SER A 80 -18.84 5.47 14.38
CA SER A 80 -17.59 4.80 14.01
C SER A 80 -16.36 5.60 14.47
N ALA A 81 -15.37 4.90 15.04
CA ALA A 81 -14.09 5.48 15.41
C ALA A 81 -13.29 6.05 14.20
N HIS A 82 -13.63 5.67 12.96
CA HIS A 82 -13.08 6.31 11.76
C HIS A 82 -13.46 7.78 11.64
N ILE A 83 -14.63 8.19 12.12
CA ILE A 83 -15.04 9.61 12.15
C ILE A 83 -14.17 10.40 13.13
N GLN A 84 -13.65 9.74 14.16
CA GLN A 84 -12.79 10.36 15.15
C GLN A 84 -11.31 10.29 14.76
N GLY A 85 -10.95 9.61 13.67
CA GLY A 85 -9.55 9.36 13.29
C GLY A 85 -8.84 8.36 14.22
N LEU A 86 -9.58 7.55 14.96
CA LEU A 86 -9.09 6.57 15.93
C LEU A 86 -9.15 5.12 15.44
N ALA A 87 -9.61 4.89 14.21
CA ALA A 87 -9.73 3.57 13.62
C ALA A 87 -8.97 3.44 12.32
N ILE A 88 -8.32 2.29 12.13
CA ILE A 88 -7.55 1.97 10.93
C ILE A 88 -7.97 0.59 10.41
N ASP A 89 -8.35 0.54 9.14
CA ASP A 89 -8.41 -0.71 8.36
C ASP A 89 -7.05 -0.91 7.67
N PHE A 90 -6.36 -2.02 7.93
CA PHE A 90 -5.01 -2.24 7.40
C PHE A 90 -4.70 -3.71 7.11
N GLY A 91 -3.56 -3.92 6.45
CA GLY A 91 -2.91 -5.20 6.32
C GLY A 91 -1.40 -5.08 6.52
N ILE A 92 -0.78 -6.16 6.99
CA ILE A 92 0.68 -6.27 7.08
C ILE A 92 1.19 -7.03 5.85
N SER A 93 2.20 -6.46 5.17
CA SER A 93 2.80 -7.06 3.98
C SER A 93 3.33 -8.47 4.30
N GLY A 94 2.75 -9.47 3.64
CA GLY A 94 3.07 -10.88 3.86
C GLY A 94 2.28 -11.61 4.94
N CYS A 95 1.31 -10.97 5.60
CA CYS A 95 0.48 -11.63 6.62
C CYS A 95 -0.96 -11.82 6.16
N THR A 96 -1.55 -13.00 6.39
CA THR A 96 -3.02 -13.15 6.35
C THR A 96 -3.67 -12.27 7.42
N THR A 97 -4.99 -12.06 7.34
CA THR A 97 -5.71 -11.36 8.44
C THR A 97 -5.61 -12.12 9.75
N ALA A 98 -5.64 -13.45 9.71
CA ALA A 98 -5.44 -14.28 10.90
C ALA A 98 -4.03 -14.09 11.52
N GLN A 99 -2.97 -14.09 10.69
CA GLN A 99 -1.61 -13.81 11.16
C GLN A 99 -1.48 -12.38 11.70
N THR A 100 -2.13 -11.41 11.06
CA THR A 100 -2.14 -10.02 11.52
C THR A 100 -2.81 -9.90 12.88
N VAL A 101 -4.01 -10.49 13.07
CA VAL A 101 -4.69 -10.50 14.37
C VAL A 101 -3.84 -11.18 15.44
N ALA A 102 -3.27 -12.35 15.16
CA ALA A 102 -2.41 -13.06 16.11
C ALA A 102 -1.20 -12.22 16.56
N LEU A 103 -0.60 -11.46 15.64
CA LEU A 103 0.50 -10.54 15.95
C LEU A 103 0.06 -9.39 16.86
N ILE A 104 -1.12 -8.80 16.62
CA ILE A 104 -1.65 -7.73 17.48
C ILE A 104 -2.02 -8.26 18.87
N GLU A 105 -2.60 -9.46 18.97
CA GLU A 105 -2.90 -10.09 20.27
C GLU A 105 -1.62 -10.39 21.06
N GLU A 106 -0.57 -10.85 20.38
CA GLU A 106 0.74 -11.03 21.01
C GLU A 106 1.31 -9.71 21.55
N MET A 107 1.26 -8.63 20.76
CA MET A 107 1.67 -7.31 21.24
C MET A 107 0.88 -6.88 22.48
N LYS A 108 -0.43 -7.15 22.52
CA LYS A 108 -1.27 -6.86 23.68
C LYS A 108 -0.88 -7.69 24.90
N HIS A 109 -0.60 -8.98 24.73
CA HIS A 109 -0.10 -9.85 25.81
C HIS A 109 1.26 -9.41 26.34
N LEU A 110 2.11 -8.86 25.49
CA LEU A 110 3.40 -8.27 25.86
C LEU A 110 3.28 -6.84 26.41
N ASN A 111 2.06 -6.31 26.54
CA ASN A 111 1.79 -4.95 27.00
C ASN A 111 2.51 -3.87 26.15
N LEU A 112 2.59 -4.11 24.84
CA LEU A 112 3.21 -3.21 23.84
C LEU A 112 2.19 -2.32 23.11
N ILE A 113 0.90 -2.67 23.18
CA ILE A 113 -0.17 -1.95 22.51
C ILE A 113 -1.48 -2.05 23.30
N SER A 114 -2.28 -1.00 23.23
CA SER A 114 -3.67 -0.97 23.70
C SER A 114 -4.61 -0.67 22.54
N TYR A 115 -5.78 -1.31 22.53
CA TYR A 115 -6.84 -1.08 21.55
C TYR A 115 -8.19 -1.44 22.18
N THR A 116 -9.28 -0.80 21.73
CA THR A 116 -10.65 -1.03 22.24
C THR A 116 -11.41 -2.06 21.44
N TYR A 117 -11.12 -2.17 20.13
CA TYR A 117 -11.75 -3.12 19.24
C TYR A 117 -10.75 -3.63 18.19
N LEU A 118 -10.82 -4.93 17.90
CA LEU A 118 -10.02 -5.58 16.86
C LEU A 118 -10.87 -6.64 16.18
N THR A 119 -10.92 -6.62 14.85
CA THR A 119 -11.62 -7.65 14.09
C THR A 119 -10.94 -7.91 12.75
N ALA A 120 -10.92 -9.16 12.33
CA ALA A 120 -10.58 -9.52 10.96
C ALA A 120 -11.84 -9.49 10.11
N GLN A 121 -11.92 -8.60 9.12
CA GLN A 121 -13.04 -8.58 8.21
C GLN A 121 -12.75 -9.53 7.03
N GLN A 122 -13.44 -10.67 7.01
CA GLN A 122 -13.53 -11.54 5.84
C GLN A 122 -14.81 -11.20 5.07
N ARG A 123 -14.72 -10.49 3.95
CA ARG A 123 -15.86 -10.40 3.02
C ARG A 123 -15.94 -11.70 2.22
N SER A 124 -16.86 -12.59 2.62
CA SER A 124 -17.22 -13.80 1.88
C SER A 124 -17.27 -13.54 0.37
N GLY A 125 -16.42 -14.25 -0.38
CA GLY A 125 -16.43 -14.29 -1.84
C GLY A 125 -15.71 -13.15 -2.58
N THR A 126 -14.99 -12.23 -1.91
CA THR A 126 -14.18 -11.21 -2.59
C THR A 126 -12.83 -10.95 -1.91
N VAL A 127 -11.81 -10.75 -2.74
CA VAL A 127 -10.41 -10.43 -2.39
C VAL A 127 -10.35 -9.07 -1.70
N GLY A 128 -10.54 -9.03 -0.39
CA GLY A 128 -10.60 -7.81 0.41
C GLY A 128 -10.58 -8.15 1.89
N GLU A 129 -9.52 -8.81 2.34
CA GLU A 129 -9.30 -9.11 3.75
C GLU A 129 -8.47 -7.98 4.36
N TRP A 130 -8.99 -7.39 5.45
CA TRP A 130 -8.26 -6.44 6.27
C TRP A 130 -8.51 -6.70 7.75
N VAL A 131 -7.61 -6.19 8.57
CA VAL A 131 -7.81 -6.08 10.00
C VAL A 131 -8.28 -4.66 10.29
N HIS A 132 -9.34 -4.57 11.07
CA HIS A 132 -9.87 -3.32 11.59
C HIS A 132 -9.47 -3.21 13.06
N ILE A 133 -8.87 -2.09 13.43
CA ILE A 133 -8.47 -1.79 14.82
C ILE A 133 -8.98 -0.41 15.22
N ASP A 134 -9.58 -0.32 16.41
CA ASP A 134 -9.92 0.93 17.08
C ASP A 134 -8.95 1.15 18.24
N PHE A 135 -8.32 2.32 18.26
CA PHE A 135 -7.48 2.75 19.37
C PHE A 135 -8.30 3.55 20.40
N ALA A 136 -7.92 3.44 21.68
CA ALA A 136 -8.46 4.29 22.73
C ALA A 136 -7.80 5.69 22.70
N ASP A 137 -8.37 6.65 23.41
CA ASP A 137 -7.68 7.89 23.78
C ASP A 137 -6.38 7.61 24.58
N VAL A 138 -5.42 8.53 24.50
CA VAL A 138 -4.07 8.55 25.06
C VAL A 138 -4.01 8.10 26.52
N SER A 139 -5.06 8.34 27.32
CA SER A 139 -5.09 7.98 28.74
C SER A 139 -4.98 6.47 29.01
N GLN A 140 -5.24 5.60 28.02
CA GLN A 140 -5.12 4.15 28.19
C GLN A 140 -3.70 3.62 27.94
N ASP A 141 -2.74 4.48 27.57
CA ASP A 141 -1.39 4.10 27.18
C ASP A 141 -0.32 4.39 28.24
N GLU A 142 -0.70 4.92 29.42
CA GLU A 142 0.23 5.38 30.46
C GLU A 142 1.17 4.29 31.02
N ASN A 143 0.97 3.01 30.66
CA ASN A 143 1.75 1.88 31.17
C ASN A 143 2.27 0.92 30.08
N LEU A 144 2.27 1.30 28.80
CA LEU A 144 2.81 0.44 27.74
C LEU A 144 4.35 0.33 27.85
N GLN A 145 4.87 -0.86 27.53
CA GLN A 145 6.32 -1.08 27.44
C GLN A 145 6.86 -0.54 26.12
N ASP A 146 8.13 -0.12 26.13
CA ASP A 146 8.85 0.19 24.91
C ASP A 146 9.21 -1.11 24.16
N ILE A 147 8.97 -1.15 22.85
CA ILE A 147 9.27 -2.35 22.06
C ILE A 147 10.74 -2.78 22.13
N GLN A 148 11.64 -1.83 22.37
CA GLN A 148 13.08 -2.07 22.51
C GLN A 148 13.44 -2.85 23.78
N THR A 149 12.53 -2.93 24.78
CA THR A 149 12.77 -3.65 26.03
C THR A 149 12.34 -5.12 25.97
N VAL A 150 11.73 -5.57 24.87
CA VAL A 150 11.26 -6.95 24.71
C VAL A 150 12.20 -7.71 23.79
N GLU A 151 12.68 -8.88 24.24
CA GLU A 151 13.44 -9.78 23.39
C GLU A 151 12.51 -10.45 22.37
N ILE A 152 12.64 -10.08 21.11
CA ILE A 152 11.88 -10.67 20.00
C ILE A 152 12.82 -11.61 19.24
N THR A 153 12.52 -12.91 19.25
CA THR A 153 13.24 -13.87 18.40
C THR A 153 12.69 -13.79 16.97
N PRO A 154 13.54 -13.48 15.96
CA PRO A 154 13.08 -13.40 14.58
C PRO A 154 12.55 -14.76 14.10
N THR A 155 11.33 -14.76 13.61
CA THR A 155 10.63 -15.90 13.02
C THR A 155 9.97 -15.43 11.73
N GLN A 156 10.28 -16.02 10.58
CA GLN A 156 9.56 -15.68 9.35
C GLN A 156 8.10 -16.15 9.48
N PRO A 157 7.12 -15.38 8.98
CA PRO A 157 5.77 -15.89 8.90
C PRO A 157 5.78 -17.10 7.95
N GLU A 158 5.09 -18.17 8.33
CA GLU A 158 4.95 -19.32 7.43
C GLU A 158 4.41 -18.85 6.07
N LYS A 159 5.20 -19.08 5.02
CA LYS A 159 4.82 -18.75 3.65
C LYS A 159 4.02 -19.89 3.08
N ASN A 160 2.73 -19.69 2.92
CA ASN A 160 1.92 -20.55 2.07
C ASN A 160 2.25 -20.23 0.60
N PRO A 161 2.77 -21.19 -0.20
CA PRO A 161 3.07 -20.94 -1.61
C PRO A 161 1.85 -20.55 -2.45
N ALA A 162 0.62 -20.85 -1.97
CA ALA A 162 -0.60 -20.38 -2.61
C ALA A 162 -0.84 -18.87 -2.44
N ASP A 163 -0.25 -18.26 -1.40
CA ASP A 163 -0.42 -16.85 -1.05
C ASP A 163 0.76 -15.98 -1.52
N TRP A 164 1.94 -16.57 -1.70
CA TRP A 164 3.19 -15.88 -2.02
C TRP A 164 3.66 -16.08 -3.47
N ILE A 165 4.27 -15.04 -4.04
CA ILE A 165 4.88 -15.07 -5.38
C ILE A 165 6.41 -15.14 -5.27
N THR A 166 7.00 -14.25 -4.48
CA THR A 166 8.44 -14.15 -4.22
C THR A 166 8.69 -13.99 -2.70
N GLU A 167 9.89 -13.58 -2.31
CA GLU A 167 10.24 -13.45 -0.90
C GLU A 167 9.47 -12.33 -0.19
N HIS A 168 9.25 -11.21 -0.88
CA HIS A 168 8.63 -10.02 -0.32
C HIS A 168 7.25 -9.72 -0.93
N PHE A 169 6.88 -10.43 -2.00
CA PHE A 169 5.64 -10.14 -2.71
C PHE A 169 4.64 -11.31 -2.79
N SER A 170 3.35 -10.99 -2.67
CA SER A 170 2.21 -11.92 -2.53
C SER A 170 1.18 -11.82 -3.67
N TRP A 171 0.40 -12.88 -3.90
CA TRP A 171 -0.68 -12.82 -4.91
C TRP A 171 -1.75 -11.81 -4.53
N ARG A 172 -2.05 -11.71 -3.23
CA ARG A 172 -3.08 -10.81 -2.72
C ARG A 172 -2.74 -9.36 -3.00
N GLU A 173 -1.52 -8.92 -2.73
CA GLU A 173 -1.14 -7.52 -2.99
C GLU A 173 -1.04 -7.22 -4.50
N MET A 174 -0.53 -8.16 -5.31
CA MET A 174 -0.33 -7.95 -6.75
C MET A 174 -1.64 -8.01 -7.55
N THR A 175 -2.73 -8.48 -6.94
CA THR A 175 -4.07 -8.53 -7.56
C THR A 175 -5.11 -7.69 -6.83
N ARG A 176 -4.72 -6.97 -5.76
CA ARG A 176 -5.64 -6.13 -4.98
C ARG A 176 -6.10 -4.92 -5.78
N SER A 177 -7.38 -4.55 -5.57
CA SER A 177 -7.90 -3.25 -5.95
C SER A 177 -9.12 -2.87 -5.12
N ASP A 178 -9.12 -1.68 -4.54
CA ASP A 178 -10.28 -1.15 -3.80
C ASP A 178 -11.50 -0.98 -4.70
N THR A 179 -11.29 -0.62 -5.97
CA THR A 179 -12.37 -0.58 -6.95
C THR A 179 -12.93 -1.98 -7.20
N ALA A 180 -12.11 -3.02 -7.26
CA ALA A 180 -12.59 -4.39 -7.44
C ALA A 180 -13.42 -4.86 -6.23
N ILE A 181 -12.94 -4.59 -5.01
CA ILE A 181 -13.65 -4.89 -3.76
C ILE A 181 -15.01 -4.20 -3.73
N ARG A 182 -15.02 -2.87 -3.94
CA ARG A 182 -16.23 -2.05 -3.89
C ARG A 182 -17.27 -2.50 -4.93
N LEU A 183 -16.81 -2.81 -6.14
CA LEU A 183 -17.69 -3.20 -7.25
C LEU A 183 -17.92 -4.72 -7.35
N LYS A 184 -17.42 -5.50 -6.38
CA LYS A 184 -17.48 -6.98 -6.37
C LYS A 184 -16.97 -7.61 -7.67
N ILE A 185 -15.91 -7.04 -8.25
CA ILE A 185 -15.27 -7.54 -9.47
C ILE A 185 -14.24 -8.60 -9.07
N LYS A 186 -14.33 -9.78 -9.69
CA LYS A 186 -13.30 -10.81 -9.57
C LYS A 186 -12.08 -10.42 -10.39
N ASN A 187 -11.00 -10.02 -9.73
CA ASN A 187 -9.73 -9.64 -10.36
C ASN A 187 -8.75 -10.83 -10.39
N ILE A 188 -9.13 -11.90 -11.10
CA ILE A 188 -8.40 -13.17 -11.09
C ILE A 188 -7.57 -13.29 -12.38
N PRO A 189 -6.23 -13.39 -12.28
CA PRO A 189 -5.40 -13.58 -13.46
C PRO A 189 -5.55 -15.01 -14.03
N ASN A 190 -5.37 -15.16 -15.34
CA ASN A 190 -5.13 -16.45 -15.99
C ASN A 190 -3.66 -16.89 -15.83
N GLU A 191 -3.29 -18.03 -16.42
CA GLU A 191 -1.92 -18.58 -16.30
C GLU A 191 -0.84 -17.68 -16.90
N ALA A 192 -1.07 -17.11 -18.08
CA ALA A 192 -0.11 -16.20 -18.72
C ALA A 192 0.04 -14.89 -17.92
N GLU A 193 -1.07 -14.35 -17.42
CA GLU A 193 -1.07 -13.19 -16.53
C GLU A 193 -0.37 -13.48 -15.20
N ARG A 194 -0.55 -14.67 -14.63
CA ARG A 194 0.21 -15.12 -13.44
C ARG A 194 1.71 -15.13 -13.70
N ALA A 195 2.15 -15.67 -14.85
CA ALA A 195 3.57 -15.65 -15.22
C ALA A 195 4.12 -14.22 -15.32
N ASN A 196 3.35 -13.29 -15.90
CA ASN A 196 3.73 -11.89 -16.01
C ASN A 196 3.77 -11.18 -14.65
N ILE A 197 2.80 -11.44 -13.76
CA ILE A 197 2.78 -10.91 -12.40
C ILE A 197 3.99 -11.40 -11.62
N LYS A 198 4.35 -12.68 -11.76
CA LYS A 198 5.57 -13.24 -11.17
C LYS A 198 6.83 -12.53 -11.66
N TYR A 199 6.93 -12.29 -12.97
CA TYR A 199 8.01 -11.51 -13.53
C TYR A 199 8.06 -10.08 -12.95
N CYS A 200 6.91 -9.41 -12.78
CA CYS A 200 6.88 -8.10 -12.14
C CYS A 200 7.35 -8.15 -10.68
N ALA A 201 6.93 -9.17 -9.91
CA ALA A 201 7.37 -9.36 -8.53
C ALA A 201 8.89 -9.57 -8.46
N GLU A 202 9.46 -10.41 -9.33
CA GLU A 202 10.92 -10.62 -9.42
C GLU A 202 11.66 -9.31 -9.73
N LYS A 203 11.09 -8.44 -10.58
CA LYS A 203 11.66 -7.10 -10.83
C LYS A 203 11.54 -6.15 -9.65
N LEU A 204 10.49 -6.25 -8.84
CA LEU A 204 10.41 -5.50 -7.60
C LEU A 204 11.40 -6.01 -6.55
N GLU A 205 11.76 -7.31 -6.54
CA GLU A 205 12.85 -7.82 -5.70
C GLU A 205 14.19 -7.18 -6.06
N GLU A 206 14.48 -7.03 -7.36
CA GLU A 206 15.67 -6.31 -7.84
C GLU A 206 15.69 -4.85 -7.37
N VAL A 207 14.54 -4.15 -7.46
CA VAL A 207 14.40 -2.76 -6.97
C VAL A 207 14.59 -2.70 -5.45
N ARG A 208 13.96 -3.60 -4.71
CA ARG A 208 14.03 -3.69 -3.24
C ARG A 208 15.47 -3.93 -2.79
N ALA A 209 16.15 -4.93 -3.36
CA ALA A 209 17.55 -5.23 -3.05
C ALA A 209 18.46 -4.04 -3.36
N TYR A 210 18.28 -3.39 -4.51
CA TYR A 210 19.08 -2.23 -4.90
C TYR A 210 18.93 -1.06 -3.92
N VAL A 211 17.69 -0.72 -3.54
CA VAL A 211 17.44 0.38 -2.62
C VAL A 211 17.87 0.05 -1.18
N SER A 212 17.68 -1.20 -0.73
CA SER A 212 18.17 -1.65 0.57
C SER A 212 19.69 -1.52 0.68
N ASN A 213 20.42 -1.99 -0.35
CA ASN A 213 21.88 -1.86 -0.42
C ASN A 213 22.31 -0.39 -0.45
N LYS A 214 21.62 0.45 -1.23
CA LYS A 214 21.92 1.89 -1.32
C LYS A 214 21.68 2.62 0.00
N ASN A 215 20.66 2.23 0.77
CA ASN A 215 20.34 2.84 2.05
C ASN A 215 21.13 2.25 3.23
N GLY A 216 21.84 1.13 3.04
CA GLY A 216 22.52 0.39 4.10
C GLY A 216 21.57 -0.23 5.13
N LYS A 217 20.29 -0.35 4.78
CA LYS A 217 19.24 -0.96 5.62
C LYS A 217 18.14 -1.54 4.77
N ASP A 218 17.47 -2.55 5.29
CA ASP A 218 16.33 -3.14 4.61
C ASP A 218 15.22 -2.10 4.37
N THR A 219 14.71 -2.03 3.14
CA THR A 219 13.80 -0.98 2.68
C THR A 219 12.62 -1.63 1.95
N GLY A 220 11.41 -1.38 2.45
CA GLY A 220 10.18 -1.97 1.91
C GLY A 220 9.62 -1.28 0.66
N ILE A 221 8.80 -2.03 -0.07
CA ILE A 221 8.01 -1.55 -1.22
C ILE A 221 6.53 -1.81 -0.93
N VAL A 222 5.68 -0.83 -1.23
CA VAL A 222 4.22 -0.95 -1.14
C VAL A 222 3.64 -0.96 -2.55
N VAL A 223 3.00 -2.07 -2.93
CA VAL A 223 2.29 -2.19 -4.21
C VAL A 223 0.87 -1.65 -4.05
N THR A 224 0.50 -0.66 -4.87
CA THR A 224 -0.83 -0.05 -4.85
C THR A 224 -1.71 -0.60 -5.98
N SER A 225 -1.12 -1.02 -7.11
CA SER A 225 -1.82 -1.73 -8.18
C SER A 225 -0.87 -2.52 -9.07
N CYS A 226 -1.20 -3.74 -9.45
CA CYS A 226 -0.44 -4.48 -10.48
C CYS A 226 -1.36 -5.09 -11.54
N PHE A 227 -2.08 -6.18 -11.25
CA PHE A 227 -2.98 -6.76 -12.23
C PHE A 227 -4.35 -6.08 -12.22
N ARG A 228 -4.89 -5.81 -13.42
CA ARG A 228 -6.27 -5.35 -13.59
C ARG A 228 -6.97 -6.10 -14.72
N CYS A 229 -7.90 -7.00 -14.39
CA CYS A 229 -8.76 -7.62 -15.40
C CYS A 229 -9.49 -6.55 -16.22
N GLU A 230 -9.95 -6.90 -17.42
CA GLU A 230 -10.51 -5.92 -18.36
C GLU A 230 -11.62 -5.06 -17.75
N LEU A 231 -12.58 -5.68 -17.07
CA LEU A 231 -13.68 -4.97 -16.42
C LEU A 231 -13.16 -4.01 -15.35
N LEU A 232 -12.20 -4.43 -14.53
CA LEU A 232 -11.60 -3.57 -13.52
C LEU A 232 -10.87 -2.39 -14.16
N ASN A 233 -10.03 -2.65 -15.16
CA ASN A 233 -9.26 -1.63 -15.87
C ASN A 233 -10.18 -0.56 -16.48
N GLN A 234 -11.31 -0.95 -17.07
CA GLN A 234 -12.32 -0.01 -17.56
C GLN A 234 -12.94 0.83 -16.42
N LYS A 235 -13.26 0.21 -15.27
CA LYS A 235 -13.88 0.89 -14.12
C LYS A 235 -12.96 1.87 -13.39
N VAL A 236 -11.64 1.73 -13.54
CA VAL A 236 -10.66 2.72 -13.05
C VAL A 236 -10.26 3.74 -14.13
N GLY A 237 -10.86 3.67 -15.33
CA GLY A 237 -10.54 4.57 -16.44
C GLY A 237 -9.20 4.29 -17.11
N GLY A 238 -8.66 3.08 -16.95
CA GLY A 238 -7.41 2.66 -17.57
C GLY A 238 -7.54 2.47 -19.09
N ALA A 239 -6.44 2.71 -19.81
CA ALA A 239 -6.41 2.53 -21.25
C ALA A 239 -6.65 1.05 -21.63
N PRO A 240 -7.34 0.75 -22.76
CA PRO A 240 -7.51 -0.62 -23.23
C PRO A 240 -6.20 -1.36 -23.48
N SER A 241 -5.12 -0.64 -23.82
CA SER A 241 -3.80 -1.23 -24.04
C SER A 241 -2.89 -1.22 -22.80
N SER A 242 -3.43 -0.91 -21.62
CA SER A 242 -2.67 -0.80 -20.37
C SER A 242 -1.94 -2.10 -20.02
N ALA A 243 -0.65 -2.01 -19.66
CA ALA A 243 0.16 -3.16 -19.27
C ALA A 243 -0.35 -3.87 -18.00
N HIS A 244 -1.04 -3.15 -17.10
CA HIS A 244 -1.75 -3.77 -15.96
C HIS A 244 -2.75 -4.86 -16.37
N ARG A 245 -3.36 -4.75 -17.57
CA ARG A 245 -4.30 -5.77 -18.08
C ARG A 245 -3.68 -7.13 -18.28
N PHE A 246 -2.37 -7.15 -18.42
CA PHE A 246 -1.60 -8.35 -18.72
C PHE A 246 -0.70 -8.76 -17.56
N GLY A 247 -0.80 -8.09 -16.41
CA GLY A 247 0.10 -8.31 -15.28
C GLY A 247 1.53 -7.85 -15.55
N LEU A 248 1.73 -6.92 -16.50
CA LEU A 248 3.02 -6.42 -16.94
C LEU A 248 3.31 -5.00 -16.48
N ALA A 249 2.62 -4.53 -15.43
CA ALA A 249 2.92 -3.25 -14.81
C ALA A 249 2.60 -3.25 -13.34
N VAL A 250 3.22 -2.33 -12.63
CA VAL A 250 3.00 -2.10 -11.22
C VAL A 250 3.09 -0.61 -10.88
N ASP A 251 2.10 -0.17 -10.11
CA ASP A 251 2.06 1.12 -9.43
C ASP A 251 2.48 0.86 -7.98
N PHE A 252 3.49 1.58 -7.49
CA PHE A 252 4.08 1.33 -6.17
C PHE A 252 4.80 2.53 -5.58
N ASP A 253 5.06 2.43 -4.28
CA ASP A 253 5.87 3.36 -3.51
C ASP A 253 7.02 2.63 -2.82
N ILE A 254 8.17 3.31 -2.68
CA ILE A 254 9.30 2.83 -1.88
C ILE A 254 9.26 3.55 -0.54
N ILE A 255 9.36 2.80 0.56
CA ILE A 255 9.31 3.38 1.91
C ILE A 255 10.45 4.39 2.10
N GLY A 256 10.09 5.60 2.52
CA GLY A 256 11.02 6.72 2.72
C GLY A 256 11.40 7.51 1.46
N TYR A 257 10.78 7.20 0.31
CA TYR A 257 11.04 7.89 -0.96
C TYR A 257 9.78 8.60 -1.44
N THR A 258 9.95 9.78 -2.04
CA THR A 258 8.92 10.42 -2.87
C THR A 258 8.83 9.72 -4.22
N SER A 259 7.70 9.83 -4.92
CA SER A 259 7.53 9.25 -6.26
C SER A 259 8.58 9.77 -7.26
N ALA A 260 8.98 11.04 -7.13
CA ALA A 260 10.05 11.62 -7.95
C ALA A 260 11.43 10.97 -7.66
N GLN A 261 11.75 10.68 -6.39
CA GLN A 261 12.97 9.95 -6.04
C GLN A 261 12.92 8.51 -6.53
N THR A 262 11.78 7.83 -6.39
CA THR A 262 11.57 6.48 -6.91
C THR A 262 11.77 6.43 -8.42
N ALA A 263 11.14 7.32 -9.19
CA ALA A 263 11.28 7.35 -10.64
C ALA A 263 12.74 7.58 -11.08
N LYS A 264 13.46 8.48 -10.39
CA LYS A 264 14.90 8.73 -10.62
C LYS A 264 15.76 7.52 -10.26
N LEU A 265 15.45 6.80 -9.18
CA LEU A 265 16.14 5.57 -8.79
C LEU A 265 15.98 4.48 -9.86
N LEU A 266 14.78 4.29 -10.39
CA LEU A 266 14.54 3.31 -11.47
C LEU A 266 15.31 3.68 -12.73
N LYS A 267 15.37 4.97 -13.08
CA LYS A 267 16.23 5.45 -14.16
C LYS A 267 17.71 5.12 -13.91
N GLU A 268 18.21 5.40 -12.72
CA GLU A 268 19.59 5.07 -12.33
C GLU A 268 19.88 3.57 -12.46
N MET A 269 18.99 2.71 -11.97
CA MET A 269 19.13 1.24 -12.10
C MET A 269 19.18 0.82 -13.58
N LYS A 270 18.36 1.44 -14.43
CA LYS A 270 18.36 1.17 -15.87
C LYS A 270 19.63 1.64 -16.55
N ASP A 271 20.10 2.85 -16.24
CA ASP A 271 21.35 3.38 -16.80
C ASP A 271 22.57 2.56 -16.36
N LYS A 272 22.51 1.90 -15.18
CA LYS A 272 23.52 0.93 -14.70
C LYS A 272 23.36 -0.49 -15.24
N GLY A 273 22.33 -0.76 -16.06
CA GLY A 273 22.04 -2.09 -16.59
C GLY A 273 21.49 -3.10 -15.56
N VAL A 274 21.11 -2.63 -14.36
CA VAL A 274 20.53 -3.46 -13.29
C VAL A 274 19.07 -3.80 -13.58
N LEU A 275 18.32 -2.85 -14.17
CA LEU A 275 16.89 -3.02 -14.44
C LEU A 275 16.56 -2.67 -15.89
N SER A 276 15.72 -3.46 -16.55
CA SER A 276 15.18 -3.13 -17.88
C SER A 276 13.66 -3.07 -17.82
N TYR A 277 13.08 -1.96 -18.30
CA TYR A 277 11.64 -1.72 -18.28
C TYR A 277 11.12 -1.10 -19.57
N ASP A 278 9.85 -1.28 -19.84
CA ASP A 278 9.18 -0.65 -20.98
C ASP A 278 8.91 0.83 -20.71
N GLN A 279 8.33 1.12 -19.55
CA GLN A 279 7.92 2.47 -19.15
C GLN A 279 8.19 2.70 -17.66
N ASN A 280 8.80 3.84 -17.34
CA ASN A 280 8.89 4.41 -16.00
C ASN A 280 8.20 5.77 -16.05
N ILE A 281 7.03 5.85 -15.44
CA ILE A 281 6.17 7.03 -15.50
C ILE A 281 6.01 7.63 -14.10
N LEU A 282 6.39 8.90 -13.96
CA LEU A 282 6.07 9.70 -12.79
C LEU A 282 4.64 10.26 -12.97
N GLU A 283 3.67 9.66 -12.29
CA GLU A 283 2.26 10.02 -12.47
C GLU A 283 1.83 11.11 -11.47
N PHE A 284 1.36 12.22 -12.03
CA PHE A 284 0.77 13.37 -11.34
C PHE A 284 1.66 14.00 -10.25
N PRO A 285 2.93 14.34 -10.55
CA PRO A 285 3.90 14.86 -9.56
C PRO A 285 3.42 16.11 -8.82
N LYS A 286 2.61 16.95 -9.48
CA LYS A 286 2.02 18.16 -8.88
C LYS A 286 1.08 17.88 -7.70
N LEU A 287 0.65 16.64 -7.51
CA LEU A 287 -0.15 16.25 -6.35
C LEU A 287 0.70 16.00 -5.09
N GLY A 288 2.04 16.12 -5.16
CA GLY A 288 2.94 15.89 -4.03
C GLY A 288 2.88 14.44 -3.54
N ASP A 289 2.49 14.24 -2.28
CA ASP A 289 2.19 12.90 -1.72
C ASP A 289 1.12 12.17 -2.55
N GLY A 290 0.36 12.90 -3.37
CA GLY A 290 -0.62 12.46 -4.34
C GLY A 290 -0.09 11.63 -5.51
N ALA A 291 1.18 11.82 -5.87
CA ALA A 291 1.82 11.18 -7.01
C ALA A 291 2.09 9.69 -6.78
N TRP A 292 2.40 8.97 -7.86
CA TRP A 292 2.89 7.59 -7.80
C TRP A 292 3.85 7.30 -8.96
N VAL A 293 4.53 6.17 -8.88
CA VAL A 293 5.35 5.67 -9.99
C VAL A 293 4.68 4.47 -10.62
N HIS A 294 4.52 4.52 -11.94
CA HIS A 294 4.12 3.39 -12.75
C HIS A 294 5.34 2.79 -13.45
N LEU A 295 5.57 1.50 -13.22
CA LEU A 295 6.62 0.71 -13.86
C LEU A 295 5.99 -0.38 -14.73
N GLY A 296 6.16 -0.26 -16.04
CA GLY A 296 5.63 -1.19 -17.04
C GLY A 296 6.72 -1.98 -17.76
N PHE A 297 6.37 -3.17 -18.24
CA PHE A 297 7.24 -4.11 -18.93
C PHE A 297 6.62 -4.63 -20.23
N LYS A 298 7.46 -5.20 -21.11
CA LYS A 298 7.00 -6.04 -22.23
C LYS A 298 7.08 -7.52 -21.87
N ALA A 299 6.16 -8.31 -22.44
CA ALA A 299 6.20 -9.77 -22.35
C ALA A 299 7.53 -10.37 -22.83
N ASN A 300 8.15 -9.74 -23.85
CA ASN A 300 9.53 -9.99 -24.21
C ASN A 300 10.40 -8.82 -23.73
N PRO A 301 11.26 -9.00 -22.71
CA PRO A 301 12.11 -7.94 -22.19
C PRO A 301 13.04 -7.29 -23.22
N ARG A 302 13.36 -7.97 -24.33
CA ARG A 302 14.16 -7.40 -25.43
C ARG A 302 13.43 -6.27 -26.17
N HIS A 303 12.11 -6.16 -26.01
CA HIS A 303 11.29 -5.12 -26.64
C HIS A 303 10.96 -3.97 -25.69
N ASN A 304 11.54 -3.95 -24.49
CA ASN A 304 11.42 -2.83 -23.57
C ASN A 304 11.91 -1.55 -24.24
N ARG A 305 11.06 -0.51 -24.24
CA ARG A 305 11.33 0.76 -24.93
C ARG A 305 12.11 1.76 -24.08
N HIS A 306 12.31 1.49 -22.78
CA HIS A 306 12.99 2.36 -21.82
C HIS A 306 12.40 3.78 -21.76
N GLN A 307 11.07 3.91 -21.86
CA GLN A 307 10.42 5.22 -21.84
C GLN A 307 10.46 5.82 -20.42
N GLU A 308 10.85 7.09 -20.35
CA GLU A 308 10.82 7.91 -19.14
C GLU A 308 9.78 9.01 -19.37
N LEU A 309 8.69 8.99 -18.60
CA LEU A 309 7.52 9.83 -18.85
C LEU A 309 7.03 10.52 -17.58
N THR A 310 6.31 11.62 -17.75
CA THR A 310 5.53 12.26 -16.69
C THR A 310 4.08 12.36 -17.13
N ALA A 311 3.14 11.95 -16.26
CA ALA A 311 1.72 12.10 -16.51
C ALA A 311 1.15 13.31 -15.75
N ASN A 312 0.37 14.16 -16.42
CA ASN A 312 -0.31 15.30 -15.81
C ASN A 312 -1.79 15.31 -16.20
N LYS A 313 -2.65 15.89 -15.36
CA LYS A 313 -4.03 16.22 -15.75
C LYS A 313 -4.07 17.56 -16.45
N ILE A 314 -4.50 17.57 -17.71
CA ILE A 314 -4.75 18.78 -18.50
C ILE A 314 -6.18 18.68 -19.03
N ASN A 315 -7.04 19.63 -18.64
CA ASN A 315 -8.46 19.64 -19.02
C ASN A 315 -9.17 18.31 -18.72
N GLY A 316 -8.92 17.74 -17.54
CA GLY A 316 -9.49 16.45 -17.08
C GLY A 316 -8.89 15.20 -17.72
N LYS A 317 -8.09 15.34 -18.79
CA LYS A 317 -7.44 14.22 -19.48
C LYS A 317 -6.02 14.02 -19.00
N THR A 318 -5.57 12.76 -18.99
CA THR A 318 -4.17 12.44 -18.70
C THR A 318 -3.34 12.72 -19.94
N ASN A 319 -2.32 13.56 -19.80
CA ASN A 319 -1.34 13.90 -20.83
C ASN A 319 0.04 13.43 -20.39
N TYR A 320 0.79 12.85 -21.33
CA TYR A 320 2.13 12.32 -21.08
C TYR A 320 3.17 13.20 -21.77
N SER A 321 4.19 13.62 -21.03
CA SER A 321 5.37 14.31 -21.53
C SER A 321 6.61 13.44 -21.36
N ALA A 322 7.58 13.59 -22.26
CA ALA A 322 8.88 12.93 -22.12
C ALA A 322 9.68 13.48 -20.93
N GLY A 323 10.40 12.59 -20.24
CA GLY A 323 11.24 12.91 -19.08
C GLY A 323 10.51 12.74 -17.74
N LEU A 324 11.29 12.68 -16.66
CA LEU A 324 10.81 12.60 -15.27
C LEU A 324 10.81 14.00 -14.63
N LEU A 325 9.76 14.75 -14.92
CA LEU A 325 9.58 16.15 -14.52
C LEU A 325 8.82 16.19 -13.20
N ALA A 326 9.50 16.58 -12.12
CA ALA A 326 8.90 16.76 -10.79
C ALA A 326 8.46 18.21 -10.60
#